data_AF-A0A4R0RP73-F1
#
_entry.id   AF-A0A4R0RP73-F1
#
_cell.length_a   1.000
_cell.length_b   1.000
_cell.length_c   1.000
_cell.angle_alpha   90.00
_cell.angle_beta   90.00
_cell.angle_gamma   90.00
#
_symmetry.space_group_name_H-M   'P 1'
#
loop_
_entity.id
_entity.type
_entity.pdbx_description
1 polymer ?
#
loop_
_entity_poly.entity_id
_entity_poly.type
_entity_poly.pdbx_seq_one_letter_code
_entity_poly.pdbx_strand_id
1 'polypeptide(L)'
;MTSQLPSFDQLPKFEHLTGCAWGVWGKDDQLGTVNLLTEKVVAEAAKEIKTGKTVCLNWPINFPAKPLFNRKTPSVRSFVIVPDKSQNDDEIFINTQSGSQWDGLKHYGIPKHAIFYNNTPADDIHKGELLFHDPASVDAHSRRLGIQNWAQHGIVGRGVFLDMVKYYTAGGSKPLPYDPWTTHAVPASDLKACAKQQGVTFKQGDILIIREGFMARYLSATSQERNGLADKPEAFAGIKQDEDMKRFLWDNHFAAIASDQPAIERWPAPEGTPYLHEV
;
A
#
# COMPACT_ATOMS: atom_id res chain seq x y z
N MET A 1 -19.67 1.70 -22.61
CA MET A 1 -20.13 0.44 -21.98
C MET A 1 -18.96 -0.09 -21.20
N THR A 2 -19.01 -0.13 -19.87
CA THR A 2 -17.94 -0.77 -19.09
C THR A 2 -18.13 -2.28 -19.23
N SER A 3 -17.24 -2.93 -19.97
CA SER A 3 -17.18 -4.40 -19.97
C SER A 3 -17.06 -4.87 -18.52
N GLN A 4 -17.86 -5.85 -18.14
CA GLN A 4 -17.75 -6.49 -16.84
C GLN A 4 -16.32 -7.04 -16.69
N LEU A 5 -15.64 -6.70 -15.59
CA LEU A 5 -14.31 -7.23 -15.30
C LEU A 5 -14.40 -8.75 -15.07
N PRO A 6 -13.39 -9.53 -15.48
CA PRO A 6 -13.36 -10.95 -15.19
C PRO A 6 -13.32 -11.18 -13.68
N SER A 7 -13.89 -12.28 -13.19
CA SER A 7 -13.61 -12.75 -11.83
C SER A 7 -12.17 -13.27 -11.73
N PHE A 8 -11.67 -13.45 -10.53
CA PHE A 8 -10.32 -13.94 -10.28
C PHE A 8 -10.09 -15.31 -10.93
N ASP A 9 -11.07 -16.21 -10.85
CA ASP A 9 -10.98 -17.54 -11.46
C ASP A 9 -11.06 -17.52 -12.99
N GLN A 10 -11.45 -16.39 -13.60
CA GLN A 10 -11.43 -16.17 -15.05
C GLN A 10 -10.12 -15.53 -15.54
N LEU A 11 -9.29 -15.00 -14.63
CA LEU A 11 -8.01 -14.41 -15.00
C LEU A 11 -7.00 -15.48 -15.44
N PRO A 12 -6.13 -15.17 -16.41
CA PRO A 12 -5.09 -16.08 -16.84
C PRO A 12 -4.08 -16.36 -15.72
N LYS A 13 -3.33 -17.45 -15.90
CA LYS A 13 -2.14 -17.74 -15.11
C LYS A 13 -0.92 -17.12 -15.78
N PHE A 14 0.06 -16.74 -14.97
CA PHE A 14 1.42 -16.47 -15.44
C PHE A 14 2.35 -17.47 -14.76
N GLU A 15 2.89 -18.42 -15.54
CA GLU A 15 3.68 -19.54 -15.01
C GLU A 15 2.89 -20.32 -13.94
N HIS A 16 3.35 -20.28 -12.68
CA HIS A 16 2.72 -20.91 -11.53
C HIS A 16 1.82 -19.94 -10.73
N LEU A 17 1.84 -18.65 -11.05
CA LEU A 17 1.02 -17.63 -10.40
C LEU A 17 -0.37 -17.60 -11.05
N THR A 18 -1.40 -17.64 -10.21
CA THR A 18 -2.81 -17.56 -10.60
C THR A 18 -3.31 -16.13 -10.49
N GLY A 19 -4.36 -15.80 -11.25
CA GLY A 19 -5.03 -14.51 -11.11
C GLY A 19 -4.27 -13.33 -11.72
N CYS A 20 -3.54 -13.54 -12.81
CA CYS A 20 -2.76 -12.50 -13.45
C CYS A 20 -3.68 -11.51 -14.18
N ALA A 21 -3.77 -10.28 -13.68
CA ALA A 21 -4.60 -9.21 -14.24
C ALA A 21 -3.92 -8.41 -15.37
N TRP A 22 -2.78 -8.88 -15.89
CA TRP A 22 -2.08 -8.20 -16.97
C TRP A 22 -2.93 -8.18 -18.25
N GLY A 23 -2.86 -7.08 -18.98
CA GLY A 23 -3.66 -6.86 -20.19
C GLY A 23 -5.13 -6.50 -19.96
N VAL A 24 -5.68 -6.56 -18.73
CA VAL A 24 -7.08 -6.17 -18.44
C VAL A 24 -7.37 -4.73 -18.88
N TRP A 25 -6.41 -3.82 -18.70
CA TRP A 25 -6.49 -2.42 -19.13
C TRP A 25 -5.66 -2.13 -20.39
N GLY A 26 -5.19 -3.18 -21.08
CA GLY A 26 -4.34 -3.09 -22.27
C GLY A 26 -2.85 -3.28 -21.98
N LYS A 27 -2.09 -3.58 -23.04
CA LYS A 27 -0.66 -3.93 -22.98
C LYS A 27 0.27 -2.77 -22.60
N ASP A 28 -0.18 -1.54 -22.79
CA ASP A 28 0.61 -0.33 -22.53
C ASP A 28 0.18 0.34 -21.21
N ASP A 29 -0.71 -0.30 -20.44
CA ASP A 29 -1.18 0.20 -19.15
C ASP A 29 -0.05 0.26 -18.12
N GLN A 30 -0.10 1.30 -17.29
CA GLN A 30 0.86 1.55 -16.21
C GLN A 30 0.18 2.00 -14.91
N LEU A 31 -1.15 1.82 -14.80
CA LEU A 31 -1.93 2.21 -13.62
C LEU A 31 -2.44 0.99 -12.84
N GLY A 32 -2.68 -0.14 -13.50
CA GLY A 32 -3.28 -1.32 -12.88
C GLY A 32 -4.68 -1.03 -12.37
N THR A 33 -5.01 -1.51 -11.16
CA THR A 33 -6.32 -1.33 -10.52
C THR A 33 -6.69 0.13 -10.26
N VAL A 34 -5.73 1.07 -10.28
CA VAL A 34 -6.02 2.51 -10.18
C VAL A 34 -6.90 3.01 -11.34
N ASN A 35 -6.91 2.32 -12.48
CA ASN A 35 -7.89 2.58 -13.56
C ASN A 35 -9.35 2.46 -13.12
N LEU A 36 -9.65 1.78 -12.00
CA LEU A 36 -11.00 1.69 -11.45
C LEU A 36 -11.50 3.01 -10.86
N LEU A 37 -10.59 3.94 -10.54
CA LEU A 37 -10.90 5.29 -10.07
C LEU A 37 -11.29 6.20 -11.24
N THR A 38 -12.39 5.84 -11.91
CA THR A 38 -12.96 6.64 -13.00
C THR A 38 -13.60 7.92 -12.46
N GLU A 39 -13.77 8.94 -13.32
CA GLU A 39 -14.47 10.18 -12.97
C GLU A 39 -15.83 9.93 -12.31
N LYS A 40 -16.59 8.92 -12.79
CA LYS A 40 -17.86 8.52 -12.19
C LYS A 40 -17.69 7.97 -10.78
N VAL A 41 -16.71 7.10 -10.55
CA VAL A 41 -16.42 6.54 -9.22
C VAL A 41 -16.00 7.66 -8.26
N VAL A 42 -15.15 8.59 -8.70
CA VAL A 42 -14.73 9.76 -7.91
C VAL A 42 -15.92 10.66 -7.57
N ALA A 43 -16.79 10.95 -8.54
CA ALA A 43 -17.99 11.77 -8.32
C ALA A 43 -18.98 11.11 -7.34
N GLU A 44 -19.16 9.78 -7.41
CA GLU A 44 -19.96 9.04 -6.42
C GLU A 44 -19.30 9.06 -5.03
N ALA A 45 -17.98 8.90 -4.95
CA ALA A 45 -17.25 8.95 -3.69
C ALA A 45 -17.37 10.32 -2.99
N ALA A 46 -17.40 11.42 -3.76
CA ALA A 46 -17.58 12.76 -3.21
C ALA A 46 -18.91 12.91 -2.44
N LYS A 47 -19.93 12.11 -2.75
CA LYS A 47 -21.21 12.11 -2.02
C LYS A 47 -21.08 11.59 -0.59
N GLU A 48 -20.02 10.86 -0.24
CA GLU A 48 -19.77 10.40 1.13
C GLU A 48 -19.39 11.54 2.08
N ILE A 49 -19.00 12.71 1.55
CA ILE A 49 -18.65 13.90 2.34
C ILE A 49 -19.94 14.55 2.86
N LYS A 50 -20.34 14.20 4.09
CA LYS A 50 -21.53 14.75 4.76
C LYS A 50 -21.24 15.76 5.86
N THR A 51 -20.11 15.60 6.55
CA THR A 51 -19.80 16.36 7.78
C THR A 51 -18.63 17.33 7.64
N GLY A 52 -17.86 17.22 6.55
CA GLY A 52 -16.64 18.00 6.36
C GLY A 52 -15.48 17.64 7.29
N LYS A 53 -15.60 16.59 8.13
CA LYS A 53 -14.50 16.13 8.99
C LYS A 53 -13.40 15.48 8.16
N THR A 54 -12.15 15.85 8.47
CA THR A 54 -10.95 15.29 7.85
C THR A 54 -10.12 14.54 8.89
N VAL A 55 -9.45 13.46 8.46
CA VAL A 55 -8.54 12.67 9.28
C VAL A 55 -7.27 12.42 8.48
N CYS A 56 -6.12 12.78 9.03
CA CYS A 56 -4.82 12.47 8.44
C CYS A 56 -4.47 11.02 8.72
N LEU A 57 -4.09 10.27 7.68
CA LEU A 57 -3.63 8.88 7.80
C LEU A 57 -2.10 8.76 7.77
N ASN A 58 -1.39 9.87 7.61
CA ASN A 58 0.08 9.87 7.60
C ASN A 58 0.62 9.73 9.02
N TRP A 59 1.60 8.85 9.16
CA TRP A 59 2.50 8.86 10.29
C TRP A 59 3.53 10.00 10.09
N PRO A 60 3.83 10.82 11.11
CA PRO A 60 4.88 11.81 11.02
C PRO A 60 6.20 11.28 10.45
N ILE A 61 6.85 12.07 9.60
CA ILE A 61 8.05 11.70 8.81
C ILE A 61 9.23 11.20 9.67
N ASN A 62 9.29 11.60 10.94
CA ASN A 62 10.32 11.18 11.88
C ASN A 62 10.00 9.83 12.56
N PHE A 63 8.94 9.14 12.13
CA PHE A 63 8.55 7.83 12.62
C PHE A 63 8.47 6.77 11.50
N PRO A 64 8.79 5.51 11.83
CA PRO A 64 9.46 5.09 13.06
C PRO A 64 10.90 5.64 13.09
N ALA A 65 11.46 5.85 14.28
CA ALA A 65 12.81 6.42 14.42
C ALA A 65 13.89 5.55 13.71
N LYS A 66 13.67 4.24 13.71
CA LYS A 66 14.38 3.27 12.86
C LYS A 66 13.38 2.64 11.89
N PRO A 67 13.40 3.00 10.59
CA PRO A 67 12.64 2.31 9.56
C PRO A 67 12.95 0.83 9.48
N LEU A 68 11.94 0.04 9.13
CA LEU A 68 12.03 -1.42 9.00
C LEU A 68 12.68 -1.81 7.66
N PHE A 69 13.01 -3.08 7.45
CA PHE A 69 13.61 -3.58 6.20
C PHE A 69 14.89 -2.85 5.80
N ASN A 70 15.71 -2.47 6.79
CA ASN A 70 16.97 -1.73 6.62
C ASN A 70 16.83 -0.42 5.80
N ARG A 71 15.65 0.21 5.82
CA ARG A 71 15.43 1.47 5.12
C ARG A 71 16.13 2.62 5.84
N LYS A 72 16.58 3.63 5.08
CA LYS A 72 17.28 4.78 5.64
C LYS A 72 16.32 5.63 6.47
N THR A 73 16.78 6.05 7.66
CA THR A 73 16.08 7.04 8.48
C THR A 73 15.97 8.38 7.73
N PRO A 74 14.78 8.99 7.67
CA PRO A 74 14.60 10.35 7.14
C PRO A 74 15.48 11.38 7.84
N SER A 75 15.97 12.38 7.09
CA SER A 75 16.58 13.57 7.65
C SER A 75 15.94 14.84 7.08
N VAL A 76 15.81 15.85 7.94
CA VAL A 76 15.32 17.18 7.59
C VAL A 76 16.34 18.19 8.07
N ARG A 77 16.77 19.08 7.18
CA ARG A 77 17.69 20.17 7.50
C ARG A 77 17.03 21.50 7.16
N SER A 78 16.70 22.26 8.19
CA SER A 78 16.21 23.64 8.07
C SER A 78 17.37 24.62 8.05
N PHE A 79 17.28 25.65 7.20
CA PHE A 79 18.29 26.71 7.14
C PHE A 79 17.68 28.05 6.74
N VAL A 80 18.31 29.13 7.22
CA VAL A 80 17.97 30.49 6.79
C VAL A 80 18.60 30.77 5.41
N ILE A 81 17.82 31.33 4.49
CA ILE A 81 18.32 31.66 3.14
C ILE A 81 19.30 32.83 3.22
N VAL A 82 18.91 33.87 3.96
CA VAL A 82 19.72 35.07 4.18
C VAL A 82 19.88 35.28 5.69
N PRO A 83 21.13 35.38 6.21
CA PRO A 83 21.39 35.68 7.61
C PRO A 83 20.62 36.92 8.09
N ASP A 84 20.09 36.86 9.31
CA ASP A 84 19.33 37.93 9.96
C ASP A 84 18.03 38.35 9.24
N LYS A 85 17.48 37.50 8.35
CA LYS A 85 16.18 37.69 7.69
C LYS A 85 15.19 36.57 8.03
N SER A 86 13.90 36.82 7.82
CA SER A 86 12.81 35.86 8.10
C SER A 86 12.48 35.00 6.88
N GLN A 87 13.46 34.23 6.39
CA GLN A 87 13.34 33.34 5.22
C GLN A 87 13.99 32.00 5.57
N ASN A 88 13.20 30.93 5.59
CA ASN A 88 13.67 29.58 5.95
C ASN A 88 13.20 28.58 4.90
N ASP A 89 14.12 27.71 4.49
CA ASP A 89 13.85 26.55 3.64
C ASP A 89 14.27 25.27 4.37
N ASP A 90 13.74 24.14 3.90
CA ASP A 90 14.05 22.80 4.39
C ASP A 90 14.59 21.91 3.25
N GLU A 91 15.65 21.16 3.52
CA GLU A 91 16.10 20.02 2.72
C GLU A 91 15.60 18.72 3.36
N ILE A 92 15.01 17.84 2.55
CA ILE A 92 14.52 16.53 3.01
C ILE A 92 15.24 15.42 2.26
N PHE A 93 15.81 14.48 3.00
CA PHE A 93 16.27 13.20 2.47
C PHE A 93 15.40 12.08 3.04
N ILE A 94 14.75 11.32 2.15
CA ILE A 94 13.89 10.19 2.53
C ILE A 94 14.16 8.98 1.65
N ASN A 95 14.02 7.80 2.24
CA ASN A 95 13.64 6.61 1.49
C ASN A 95 12.11 6.57 1.45
N THR A 96 11.52 6.45 0.26
CA THR A 96 10.06 6.54 0.06
C THR A 96 9.29 5.37 0.65
N GLN A 97 9.99 4.36 1.22
CA GLN A 97 9.43 3.21 1.94
C GLN A 97 9.71 3.23 3.45
N SER A 98 10.04 4.39 4.03
CA SER A 98 10.42 4.50 5.46
C SER A 98 9.27 4.86 6.41
N GLY A 99 8.03 5.00 5.94
CA GLY A 99 6.90 5.47 6.75
C GLY A 99 5.57 5.27 6.02
N SER A 100 4.58 6.15 6.25
CA SER A 100 3.34 6.11 5.45
C SER A 100 3.65 6.31 3.96
N GLN A 101 3.24 5.37 3.13
CA GLN A 101 3.70 5.25 1.76
C GLN A 101 2.63 4.66 0.84
N TRP A 102 2.87 4.81 -0.47
CA TRP A 102 2.25 4.00 -1.52
C TRP A 102 3.34 3.26 -2.27
N ASP A 103 3.14 1.97 -2.49
CA ASP A 103 3.99 1.15 -3.34
C ASP A 103 3.38 1.11 -4.74
N GLY A 104 3.98 1.85 -5.67
CA GLY A 104 3.59 1.81 -7.07
C GLY A 104 4.08 0.54 -7.77
N LEU A 105 3.65 0.33 -9.02
CA LEU A 105 3.89 -0.90 -9.79
C LEU A 105 5.36 -1.19 -10.14
N LYS A 106 6.27 -0.23 -9.89
CA LYS A 106 7.72 -0.43 -9.98
C LYS A 106 8.41 -0.83 -8.67
N HIS A 107 7.67 -0.95 -7.57
CA HIS A 107 8.24 -1.25 -6.25
C HIS A 107 8.65 -2.71 -6.13
N TYR A 108 7.73 -3.61 -6.49
CA TYR A 108 7.88 -5.05 -6.34
C TYR A 108 7.30 -5.74 -7.58
N GLY A 109 8.15 -6.40 -8.35
CA GLY A 109 7.73 -7.19 -9.51
C GLY A 109 7.69 -8.68 -9.17
N ILE A 110 8.02 -9.53 -10.13
CA ILE A 110 8.20 -10.97 -9.95
C ILE A 110 9.71 -11.28 -10.01
N PRO A 111 10.43 -11.33 -8.87
CA PRO A 111 11.90 -11.35 -8.86
C PRO A 111 12.50 -12.54 -9.61
N LYS A 112 11.86 -13.71 -9.52
CA LYS A 112 12.30 -14.94 -10.20
C LYS A 112 12.35 -14.80 -11.73
N HIS A 113 11.53 -13.90 -12.28
CA HIS A 113 11.41 -13.67 -13.72
C HIS A 113 11.99 -12.32 -14.16
N ALA A 114 12.47 -11.49 -13.24
CA ALA A 114 13.01 -10.15 -13.51
C ALA A 114 12.06 -9.27 -14.35
N ILE A 115 10.78 -9.29 -14.00
CA ILE A 115 9.72 -8.50 -14.65
C ILE A 115 8.87 -7.80 -13.60
N PHE A 116 8.23 -6.71 -13.99
CA PHE A 116 7.23 -5.96 -13.24
C PHE A 116 5.87 -6.06 -13.96
N TYR A 117 4.88 -5.36 -13.41
CA TYR A 117 3.54 -5.22 -13.97
C TYR A 117 3.50 -5.15 -15.51
N ASN A 118 2.54 -5.88 -16.08
CA ASN A 118 2.27 -5.98 -17.51
C ASN A 118 3.48 -6.50 -18.32
N ASN A 119 4.24 -7.44 -17.74
CA ASN A 119 5.41 -8.06 -18.35
C ASN A 119 6.53 -7.06 -18.69
N THR A 120 6.67 -6.00 -17.90
CA THR A 120 7.72 -4.98 -18.09
C THR A 120 9.06 -5.54 -17.61
N PRO A 121 10.10 -5.68 -18.46
CA PRO A 121 11.41 -6.15 -18.03
C PRO A 121 12.03 -5.26 -16.95
N ALA A 122 12.73 -5.86 -15.98
CA ALA A 122 13.40 -5.12 -14.92
C ALA A 122 14.52 -4.18 -15.42
N ASP A 123 15.06 -4.45 -16.60
CA ASP A 123 16.05 -3.58 -17.24
C ASP A 123 15.43 -2.36 -17.92
N ASP A 124 14.11 -2.36 -18.12
CA ASP A 124 13.36 -1.19 -18.60
C ASP A 124 12.96 -0.23 -17.46
N ILE A 125 13.34 -0.55 -16.22
CA ILE A 125 13.16 0.33 -15.06
C ILE A 125 14.48 1.05 -14.81
N HIS A 126 14.43 2.38 -14.80
CA HIS A 126 15.59 3.22 -14.52
C HIS A 126 16.23 2.90 -13.17
N LYS A 127 17.56 2.79 -13.17
CA LYS A 127 18.40 2.53 -11.99
C LYS A 127 19.37 3.69 -11.79
N GLY A 128 19.61 4.06 -10.52
CA GLY A 128 20.52 5.15 -10.16
C GLY A 128 19.83 6.51 -10.07
N GLU A 129 20.62 7.58 -10.13
CA GLU A 129 20.13 8.95 -9.98
C GLU A 129 19.37 9.39 -11.23
N LEU A 130 18.29 10.17 -11.03
CA LEU A 130 17.56 10.86 -12.08
C LEU A 130 17.88 12.35 -11.96
N LEU A 131 18.65 12.87 -12.93
CA LEU A 131 18.96 14.29 -13.02
C LEU A 131 18.05 14.94 -14.07
N PHE A 132 17.22 15.88 -13.63
CA PHE A 132 16.32 16.62 -14.53
C PHE A 132 17.01 17.90 -15.01
N HIS A 133 17.74 17.81 -16.12
CA HIS A 133 18.39 18.98 -16.73
C HIS A 133 17.39 19.93 -17.38
N ASP A 134 16.32 19.38 -17.96
CA ASP A 134 15.18 20.12 -18.48
C ASP A 134 13.88 19.50 -17.93
N PRO A 135 13.12 20.21 -17.08
CA PRO A 135 11.87 19.69 -16.53
C PRO A 135 10.80 19.40 -17.59
N ALA A 136 10.90 19.99 -18.79
CA ALA A 136 9.98 19.71 -19.90
C ALA A 136 10.36 18.45 -20.69
N SER A 137 11.57 17.92 -20.53
CA SER A 137 12.10 16.81 -21.32
C SER A 137 12.51 15.62 -20.43
N VAL A 138 11.51 14.98 -19.81
CA VAL A 138 11.72 13.74 -19.06
C VAL A 138 11.55 12.52 -19.96
N ASP A 139 12.64 11.77 -20.13
CA ASP A 139 12.69 10.53 -20.90
C ASP A 139 11.58 9.55 -20.49
N ALA A 140 11.02 8.84 -21.48
CA ALA A 140 9.89 7.94 -21.27
C ALA A 140 10.29 6.68 -20.49
N HIS A 141 11.52 6.19 -20.68
CA HIS A 141 12.03 5.05 -19.94
C HIS A 141 12.24 5.40 -18.45
N SER A 142 12.76 6.60 -18.14
CA SER A 142 12.87 7.09 -16.75
C SER A 142 11.54 7.17 -15.98
N ARG A 143 10.40 7.23 -16.68
CA ARG A 143 9.06 7.34 -16.09
C ARG A 143 8.29 6.01 -16.02
N ARG A 144 8.81 4.93 -16.60
CA ARG A 144 8.06 3.67 -16.71
C ARG A 144 7.61 3.14 -15.34
N LEU A 145 6.32 2.83 -15.21
CA LEU A 145 5.66 2.36 -13.98
C LEU A 145 5.88 3.26 -12.76
N GLY A 146 6.28 4.52 -12.97
CA GLY A 146 6.59 5.45 -11.90
C GLY A 146 5.35 6.02 -11.22
N ILE A 147 5.49 6.43 -9.96
CA ILE A 147 4.40 6.95 -9.13
C ILE A 147 3.76 8.22 -9.72
N GLN A 148 4.47 8.95 -10.58
CA GLN A 148 3.91 10.11 -11.28
C GLN A 148 2.72 9.73 -12.18
N ASN A 149 2.63 8.48 -12.69
CA ASN A 149 1.47 8.01 -13.44
C ASN A 149 0.22 8.02 -12.54
N TRP A 150 0.36 7.52 -11.31
CA TRP A 150 -0.72 7.57 -10.30
C TRP A 150 -1.01 9.00 -9.85
N ALA A 151 0.01 9.86 -9.72
CA ALA A 151 -0.18 11.27 -9.37
C ALA A 151 -0.94 12.05 -10.45
N GLN A 152 -0.65 11.79 -11.73
CA GLN A 152 -1.33 12.41 -12.87
C GLN A 152 -2.79 11.93 -13.02
N HIS A 153 -3.04 10.64 -12.76
CA HIS A 153 -4.41 10.08 -12.75
C HIS A 153 -5.20 10.53 -11.52
N GLY A 154 -4.56 10.55 -10.36
CA GLY A 154 -5.15 10.80 -9.06
C GLY A 154 -5.55 9.51 -8.33
N ILE A 155 -5.14 9.39 -7.06
CA ILE A 155 -5.57 8.30 -6.18
C ILE A 155 -6.70 8.83 -5.28
N VAL A 156 -7.81 9.21 -5.92
CA VAL A 156 -8.98 9.78 -5.26
C VAL A 156 -10.15 8.82 -5.46
N GLY A 157 -10.86 8.50 -4.39
CA GLY A 157 -11.94 7.53 -4.45
C GLY A 157 -12.64 7.37 -3.10
N ARG A 158 -13.49 6.35 -3.00
CA ARG A 158 -14.17 6.01 -1.76
C ARG A 158 -13.27 5.15 -0.90
N GLY A 159 -12.89 5.64 0.28
CA GLY A 159 -12.18 4.83 1.28
C GLY A 159 -13.16 3.95 2.06
N VAL A 160 -12.83 2.67 2.23
CA VAL A 160 -13.54 1.76 3.13
C VAL A 160 -12.59 1.27 4.22
N PHE A 161 -12.92 1.60 5.46
CA PHE A 161 -12.07 1.32 6.62
C PHE A 161 -12.55 0.07 7.36
N LEU A 162 -11.69 -0.93 7.53
CA LEU A 162 -11.93 -2.13 8.34
C LEU A 162 -11.08 -2.06 9.62
N ASP A 163 -11.73 -1.94 10.77
CA ASP A 163 -11.07 -1.92 12.07
C ASP A 163 -10.97 -3.34 12.64
N MET A 164 -9.92 -4.07 12.26
CA MET A 164 -9.70 -5.45 12.74
C MET A 164 -9.45 -5.47 14.25
N VAL A 165 -8.81 -4.44 14.79
CA VAL A 165 -8.62 -4.30 16.24
C VAL A 165 -9.96 -4.25 16.95
N LYS A 166 -10.89 -3.39 16.52
CA LYS A 166 -12.22 -3.29 17.11
C LYS A 166 -13.06 -4.55 16.88
N TYR A 167 -12.93 -5.17 15.72
CA TYR A 167 -13.60 -6.43 15.39
C TYR A 167 -13.20 -7.55 16.36
N TYR A 168 -11.91 -7.82 16.52
CA TYR A 168 -11.43 -8.90 17.39
C TYR A 168 -11.63 -8.64 18.88
N THR A 169 -11.68 -7.38 19.30
CA THR A 169 -11.85 -6.98 20.71
C THR A 169 -13.30 -6.67 21.08
N ALA A 170 -14.24 -6.81 20.13
CA ALA A 170 -15.66 -6.63 20.38
C ALA A 170 -16.13 -7.56 21.52
N GLY A 171 -16.96 -7.04 22.43
CA GLY A 171 -17.44 -7.78 23.61
C GLY A 171 -16.61 -7.61 24.88
N GLY A 172 -15.57 -6.75 24.86
CA GLY A 172 -15.04 -6.11 26.08
C GLY A 172 -14.14 -6.96 26.97
N SER A 173 -13.56 -8.07 26.51
CA SER A 173 -12.78 -8.95 27.43
C SER A 173 -11.57 -9.65 26.85
N LYS A 174 -11.17 -9.42 25.60
CA LYS A 174 -9.99 -10.09 25.04
C LYS A 174 -9.02 -9.08 24.41
N PRO A 175 -7.70 -9.19 24.68
CA PRO A 175 -6.71 -8.51 23.85
C PRO A 175 -6.84 -8.99 22.40
N LEU A 176 -6.17 -8.30 21.47
CA LEU A 176 -5.98 -8.84 20.13
C LEU A 176 -5.52 -10.30 20.22
N PRO A 177 -6.03 -11.20 19.36
CA PRO A 177 -5.63 -12.61 19.37
C PRO A 177 -4.19 -12.83 18.88
N TYR A 178 -3.48 -11.75 18.56
CA TYR A 178 -2.09 -11.71 18.10
C TYR A 178 -1.38 -10.44 18.61
N ASP A 179 -0.05 -10.47 18.65
CA ASP A 179 0.76 -9.25 18.74
C ASP A 179 1.02 -8.75 17.31
N PRO A 180 0.63 -7.51 16.95
CA PRO A 180 0.89 -6.94 15.62
C PRO A 180 2.37 -6.95 15.19
N TRP A 181 3.31 -7.02 16.15
CA TRP A 181 4.76 -7.13 15.91
C TRP A 181 5.28 -8.57 15.86
N THR A 182 4.38 -9.53 15.62
CA THR A 182 4.71 -10.94 15.42
C THR A 182 3.95 -11.46 14.22
N THR A 183 4.49 -12.51 13.59
CA THR A 183 3.88 -13.13 12.40
C THR A 183 2.49 -13.70 12.71
N HIS A 184 1.47 -13.11 12.11
CA HIS A 184 0.09 -13.58 12.22
C HIS A 184 -0.66 -13.36 10.90
N ALA A 185 -1.44 -14.33 10.46
CA ALA A 185 -2.14 -14.28 9.18
C ALA A 185 -3.63 -13.98 9.41
N VAL A 186 -4.10 -12.85 8.89
CA VAL A 186 -5.52 -12.45 8.92
C VAL A 186 -6.21 -13.00 7.66
N PRO A 187 -7.11 -13.99 7.77
CA PRO A 187 -7.77 -14.58 6.61
C PRO A 187 -8.83 -13.64 6.02
N ALA A 188 -9.16 -13.84 4.74
CA ALA A 188 -10.19 -13.05 4.06
C ALA A 188 -11.58 -13.17 4.70
N SER A 189 -11.85 -14.30 5.37
CA SER A 189 -13.08 -14.51 6.16
C SER A 189 -13.25 -13.47 7.25
N ASP A 190 -12.16 -13.06 7.88
CA ASP A 190 -12.19 -12.13 9.02
C ASP A 190 -12.39 -10.70 8.52
N LEU A 191 -11.78 -10.34 7.38
CA LEU A 191 -12.07 -9.06 6.71
C LEU A 191 -13.55 -8.96 6.30
N LYS A 192 -14.11 -10.03 5.73
CA LYS A 192 -15.54 -10.12 5.37
C LYS A 192 -16.45 -10.02 6.60
N ALA A 193 -16.09 -10.71 7.70
CA ALA A 193 -16.84 -10.67 8.94
C ALA A 193 -16.78 -9.29 9.62
N CYS A 194 -15.62 -8.65 9.62
CA CYS A 194 -15.45 -7.27 10.08
C CYS A 194 -16.32 -6.31 9.26
N ALA A 195 -16.26 -6.37 7.94
CA ALA A 195 -17.09 -5.54 7.06
C ALA A 195 -18.59 -5.73 7.36
N LYS A 196 -19.04 -6.98 7.53
CA LYS A 196 -20.42 -7.29 7.91
C LYS A 196 -20.80 -6.70 9.27
N GLN A 197 -19.95 -6.83 10.29
CA GLN A 197 -20.19 -6.26 11.62
C GLN A 197 -20.24 -4.73 11.60
N GLN A 198 -19.43 -4.09 10.76
CA GLN A 198 -19.43 -2.63 10.59
C GLN A 198 -20.56 -2.12 9.68
N GLY A 199 -21.31 -3.01 9.02
CA GLY A 199 -22.32 -2.64 8.02
C GLY A 199 -21.72 -2.05 6.73
N VAL A 200 -20.46 -2.39 6.42
CA VAL A 200 -19.77 -1.93 5.21
C VAL A 200 -20.14 -2.82 4.03
N THR A 201 -20.56 -2.19 2.93
CA THR A 201 -20.72 -2.84 1.62
C THR A 201 -19.65 -2.30 0.68
N PHE A 202 -18.89 -3.22 0.09
CA PHE A 202 -17.85 -2.88 -0.89
C PHE A 202 -18.47 -2.50 -2.23
N LYS A 203 -17.79 -1.60 -2.93
CA LYS A 203 -18.12 -1.14 -4.28
C LYS A 203 -16.85 -1.15 -5.12
N GLN A 204 -17.03 -1.35 -6.42
CA GLN A 204 -15.93 -1.25 -7.37
C GLN A 204 -15.24 0.12 -7.28
N GLY A 205 -13.90 0.10 -7.24
CA GLY A 205 -13.04 1.28 -7.11
C GLY A 205 -12.84 1.76 -5.67
N ASP A 206 -13.33 1.01 -4.68
CA ASP A 206 -13.02 1.30 -3.28
C ASP A 206 -11.51 1.22 -3.02
N ILE A 207 -11.03 2.10 -2.14
CA ILE A 207 -9.69 2.01 -1.55
C ILE A 207 -9.86 1.35 -0.18
N LEU A 208 -9.39 0.12 -0.05
CA LEU A 208 -9.50 -0.66 1.18
C LEU A 208 -8.42 -0.22 2.18
N ILE A 209 -8.84 0.13 3.40
CA ILE A 209 -7.93 0.56 4.48
C ILE A 209 -8.15 -0.37 5.67
N ILE A 210 -7.11 -1.09 6.08
CA ILE A 210 -7.20 -2.10 7.14
C ILE A 210 -6.39 -1.62 8.36
N ARG A 211 -7.03 -1.54 9.52
CA ARG A 211 -6.33 -1.33 10.79
C ARG A 211 -6.18 -2.64 11.53
N GLU A 212 -4.96 -3.12 11.62
CA GLU A 212 -4.56 -4.36 12.29
C GLU A 212 -3.80 -4.15 13.60
N GLY A 213 -3.43 -2.90 13.92
CA GLY A 213 -3.02 -2.50 15.26
C GLY A 213 -1.52 -2.27 15.45
N PHE A 214 -0.71 -2.32 14.40
CA PHE A 214 0.72 -2.07 14.49
C PHE A 214 1.04 -0.70 15.06
N MET A 215 0.37 0.36 14.58
CA MET A 215 0.58 1.71 15.09
C MET A 215 0.13 1.84 16.55
N ALA A 216 -0.95 1.18 16.94
CA ALA A 216 -1.41 1.18 18.33
C ALA A 216 -0.39 0.50 19.26
N ARG A 217 0.15 -0.66 18.84
CA ARG A 217 1.23 -1.39 19.53
C ARG A 217 2.51 -0.56 19.61
N TYR A 218 2.85 0.17 18.55
CA TYR A 218 4.00 1.06 18.52
C TYR A 218 3.86 2.23 19.49
N LEU A 219 2.73 2.91 19.47
CA LEU A 219 2.48 4.06 20.34
C LEU A 219 2.39 3.68 21.83
N SER A 220 2.00 2.44 22.16
CA SER A 220 2.03 1.94 23.54
C SER A 220 3.39 1.36 23.98
N ALA A 221 4.29 1.06 23.04
CA ALA A 221 5.60 0.49 23.33
C ALA A 221 6.56 1.48 24.00
N THR A 222 7.48 0.96 24.80
CA THR A 222 8.62 1.71 25.33
C THR A 222 9.60 2.09 24.22
N SER A 223 10.42 3.11 24.44
CA SER A 223 11.48 3.50 23.48
C SER A 223 12.46 2.36 23.21
N GLN A 224 12.77 1.53 24.21
CA GLN A 224 13.64 0.36 24.04
C GLN A 224 13.03 -0.68 23.10
N GLU A 225 11.74 -1.00 23.27
CA GLU A 225 11.04 -1.92 22.38
C GLU A 225 10.97 -1.40 20.94
N ARG A 226 10.65 -0.11 20.75
CA ARG A 226 10.61 0.53 19.43
C ARG A 226 11.97 0.49 18.73
N ASN A 227 13.02 0.85 19.46
CA ASN A 227 14.38 0.87 18.90
C ASN A 227 14.90 -0.53 18.59
N GLY A 228 14.49 -1.54 19.36
CA GLY A 228 14.86 -2.94 19.14
C GLY A 228 14.01 -3.65 18.08
N LEU A 229 12.97 -3.03 17.53
CA LEU A 229 12.11 -3.65 16.52
C LEU A 229 12.85 -3.87 15.21
N ALA A 230 13.62 -2.88 14.76
CA ALA A 230 14.43 -2.95 13.54
C ALA A 230 15.74 -3.78 13.72
N ASP A 231 16.08 -4.14 14.96
CA ASP A 231 17.30 -4.91 15.28
C ASP A 231 17.06 -6.43 15.30
N LYS A 232 15.85 -6.88 14.94
CA LYS A 232 15.41 -8.28 14.92
C LYS A 232 14.90 -8.65 13.52
N PRO A 233 14.86 -9.95 13.17
CA PRO A 233 14.18 -10.39 11.96
C PRO A 233 12.75 -9.87 11.92
N GLU A 234 12.35 -9.32 10.77
CA GLU A 234 11.02 -8.78 10.59
C GLU A 234 9.95 -9.86 10.78
N ALA A 235 8.96 -9.57 11.61
CA ALA A 235 7.82 -10.43 11.89
C ALA A 235 6.59 -9.56 12.14
N PHE A 236 5.60 -9.64 11.26
CA PHE A 236 4.43 -8.76 11.32
C PHE A 236 3.15 -9.53 11.06
N ALA A 237 2.09 -9.10 11.73
CA ALA A 237 0.75 -9.48 11.35
C ALA A 237 0.41 -8.85 9.99
N GLY A 238 -0.50 -9.48 9.26
CA GLY A 238 -0.93 -9.00 7.96
C GLY A 238 -1.94 -9.92 7.32
N ILE A 239 -2.45 -9.51 6.17
CA ILE A 239 -3.38 -10.33 5.40
C ILE A 239 -2.72 -11.65 4.97
N LYS A 240 -3.50 -12.73 5.03
CA LYS A 240 -3.03 -14.07 4.66
C LYS A 240 -2.77 -14.16 3.16
N GLN A 241 -1.64 -14.74 2.79
CA GLN A 241 -1.26 -14.99 1.39
C GLN A 241 -1.87 -16.30 0.90
N ASP A 242 -3.08 -16.24 0.37
CA ASP A 242 -3.74 -17.38 -0.27
C ASP A 242 -4.68 -16.94 -1.40
N GLU A 243 -5.19 -17.91 -2.15
CA GLU A 243 -6.11 -17.66 -3.26
C GLU A 243 -7.42 -17.01 -2.80
N ASP A 244 -7.87 -17.28 -1.57
CA ASP A 244 -9.10 -16.69 -1.03
C ASP A 244 -8.94 -15.19 -0.76
N MET A 245 -7.76 -14.77 -0.31
CA MET A 245 -7.40 -13.36 -0.20
C MET A 245 -7.28 -12.72 -1.57
N LYS A 246 -6.61 -13.35 -2.54
CA LYS A 246 -6.54 -12.81 -3.91
C LYS A 246 -7.91 -12.65 -4.55
N ARG A 247 -8.80 -13.66 -4.44
CA ARG A 247 -10.21 -13.56 -4.85
C ARG A 247 -10.91 -12.41 -4.16
N PHE A 248 -10.78 -12.34 -2.83
CA PHE A 248 -11.40 -11.26 -2.06
C PHE A 248 -10.98 -9.88 -2.57
N LEU A 249 -9.68 -9.67 -2.82
CA LEU A 249 -9.20 -8.38 -3.29
C LEU A 249 -9.66 -8.07 -4.72
N TRP A 250 -9.50 -9.03 -5.63
CA TRP A 250 -9.80 -8.84 -7.05
C TRP A 250 -11.30 -8.76 -7.33
N ASP A 251 -12.11 -9.67 -6.78
CA ASP A 251 -13.56 -9.77 -7.09
C ASP A 251 -14.37 -8.64 -6.44
N ASN A 252 -13.87 -8.00 -5.38
CA ASN A 252 -14.46 -6.76 -4.87
C ASN A 252 -14.02 -5.53 -5.68
N HIS A 253 -13.06 -5.70 -6.60
CA HIS A 253 -12.52 -4.65 -7.46
C HIS A 253 -12.03 -3.43 -6.67
N PHE A 254 -11.21 -3.66 -5.65
CA PHE A 254 -10.53 -2.56 -4.95
C PHE A 254 -9.52 -1.89 -5.88
N ALA A 255 -9.49 -0.55 -5.88
CA ALA A 255 -8.53 0.22 -6.66
C ALA A 255 -7.12 0.15 -6.03
N ALA A 256 -7.06 0.13 -4.70
CA ALA A 256 -5.84 0.04 -3.92
C ALA A 256 -6.15 -0.49 -2.51
N ILE A 257 -5.11 -0.96 -1.82
CA ILE A 257 -5.16 -1.43 -0.43
C ILE A 257 -4.09 -0.71 0.40
N ALA A 258 -4.44 -0.33 1.61
CA ALA A 258 -3.54 0.20 2.62
C ALA A 258 -3.80 -0.48 3.96
N SER A 259 -2.79 -0.55 4.80
CA SER A 259 -2.95 -0.95 6.20
C SER A 259 -2.00 -0.18 7.11
N ASP A 260 -2.21 -0.31 8.42
CA ASP A 260 -1.26 0.23 9.39
C ASP A 260 -0.04 -0.69 9.62
N GLN A 261 0.07 -1.81 8.89
CA GLN A 261 1.20 -2.73 8.94
C GLN A 261 2.34 -2.30 8.00
N PRO A 262 3.61 -2.62 8.34
CA PRO A 262 4.75 -2.33 7.47
C PRO A 262 4.76 -3.07 6.14
N ALA A 263 4.13 -4.24 6.06
CA ALA A 263 4.23 -5.14 4.91
C ALA A 263 2.88 -5.45 4.24
N ILE A 264 1.75 -4.91 4.73
CA ILE A 264 0.35 -5.26 4.35
C ILE A 264 0.00 -6.75 4.57
N GLU A 265 0.71 -7.66 3.92
CA GLU A 265 0.66 -9.10 4.09
C GLU A 265 1.43 -9.57 5.32
N ARG A 266 1.05 -10.74 5.80
CA ARG A 266 1.73 -11.44 6.89
C ARG A 266 3.21 -11.59 6.56
N TRP A 267 4.10 -11.21 7.49
CA TRP A 267 5.54 -11.32 7.28
C TRP A 267 6.24 -12.15 8.38
N PRO A 268 7.18 -13.03 8.04
CA PRO A 268 7.52 -13.47 6.69
C PRO A 268 6.41 -14.34 6.07
N ALA A 269 6.44 -14.51 4.76
CA ALA A 269 5.62 -15.51 4.08
C ALA A 269 5.92 -16.92 4.61
N PRO A 270 4.93 -17.83 4.69
CA PRO A 270 5.21 -19.25 4.87
C PRO A 270 6.11 -19.77 3.73
N GLU A 271 6.97 -20.74 4.03
CA GLU A 271 7.86 -21.34 3.02
C GLU A 271 7.06 -21.85 1.82
N GLY A 272 7.54 -21.52 0.62
CA GLY A 272 6.89 -21.90 -0.65
C GLY A 272 5.63 -21.10 -0.99
N THR A 273 5.27 -20.07 -0.22
CA THR A 273 4.12 -19.20 -0.52
C THR A 273 4.60 -17.93 -1.22
N PRO A 274 4.08 -17.61 -2.43
CA PRO A 274 4.37 -16.34 -3.09
C PRO A 274 3.91 -15.13 -2.28
N TYR A 275 4.56 -13.98 -2.46
CA TYR A 275 4.11 -12.73 -1.88
C TYR A 275 2.86 -12.21 -2.60
N LEU A 276 1.98 -11.51 -1.89
CA LEU A 276 0.86 -10.80 -2.52
C LEU A 276 1.33 -9.54 -3.26
N HIS A 277 2.48 -8.98 -2.90
CA HIS A 277 3.10 -7.84 -3.59
C HIS A 277 3.75 -8.19 -4.95
N GLU A 278 3.84 -9.47 -5.35
CA GLU A 278 4.31 -9.85 -6.68
C GLU A 278 3.24 -9.48 -7.74
N VAL A 279 3.41 -8.31 -8.39
CA VAL A 279 2.44 -7.71 -9.33
C VAL A 279 2.98 -7.42 -10.74
#